data_AF-A0A258MCU4-F1
#
_entry.id   AF-A0A258MCU4-F1
#
_cell.length_a   1.000
_cell.length_b   1.000
_cell.length_c   1.000
_cell.angle_alpha   90.00
_cell.angle_beta   90.00
_cell.angle_gamma   90.00
#
_symmetry.space_group_name_H-M   'P 1'
#
loop_
_entity.id
_entity.type
_entity.pdbx_description
1 polymer ?
#
loop_
_entity_poly.entity_id
_entity_poly.type
_entity_poly.pdbx_seq_one_letter_code
_entity_poly.pdbx_strand_id
1 'polypeptide(L)'
;MQTPQSAFKAAIVLSLALHIVLLAVYVPADTRLLKKKDEVIVIKLEEPKPNQEETIPLQSQQTLITKAPATQAAPSAPTAEEWAFASTYTLKNSKGYRHTWGKQVRSMMGAAVEGVDQGQVRFRIEIAPNSSVIKVETLWKTSDKAEALARKAIYSMPPPPPTPTGKPLIFEKTISFTPFATDDTPIYSGDCLPDPPAFTNPFAWDGKSPQGIKQNKPAEKLSPKALAECLKQLPQDSIEGVAAHNQRQLDQWKSNKLDQK
;
A
#
# COMPACT_ATOMS: atom_id res chain seq x y z
N MET A 1 54.04 -27.11 -28.10
CA MET A 1 52.83 -27.96 -28.18
C MET A 1 51.72 -27.14 -28.82
N GLN A 2 51.48 -27.32 -30.12
CA GLN A 2 50.39 -26.65 -30.85
C GLN A 2 49.10 -27.44 -30.61
N THR A 3 48.15 -26.87 -29.89
CA THR A 3 46.77 -27.36 -29.84
C THR A 3 46.17 -27.24 -31.24
N PRO A 4 45.71 -28.32 -31.88
CA PRO A 4 45.20 -28.25 -33.24
C PRO A 4 43.87 -27.48 -33.19
N GLN A 5 43.87 -26.24 -33.70
CA GLN A 5 42.67 -25.40 -33.83
C GLN A 5 41.51 -26.12 -34.52
N SER A 6 41.79 -27.16 -35.30
CA SER A 6 40.79 -28.05 -35.91
C SER A 6 39.95 -28.82 -34.88
N ALA A 7 40.54 -29.27 -33.77
CA ALA A 7 39.82 -30.00 -32.72
C ALA A 7 38.85 -29.09 -31.96
N PHE A 8 39.24 -27.84 -31.73
CA PHE A 8 38.38 -26.84 -31.08
C PHE A 8 37.19 -26.45 -31.97
N LYS A 9 37.42 -26.27 -33.28
CA LYS A 9 36.34 -26.03 -34.26
C LYS A 9 35.40 -27.22 -34.37
N ALA A 10 35.93 -28.45 -34.40
CA ALA A 10 35.13 -29.67 -34.43
C ALA A 10 34.24 -29.80 -33.18
N ALA A 11 34.77 -29.49 -31.99
CA ALA A 11 34.03 -29.52 -30.73
C ALA A 11 32.88 -28.50 -30.70
N ILE A 12 33.09 -27.28 -31.23
CA ILE A 12 32.03 -26.27 -31.33
C ILE A 12 30.91 -26.72 -32.27
N VAL A 13 31.25 -27.28 -33.43
CA VAL A 13 30.26 -27.77 -34.41
C VAL A 13 29.44 -28.92 -33.82
N LEU A 14 30.10 -29.86 -33.12
CA LEU A 14 29.43 -30.98 -32.45
C LEU A 14 28.51 -30.51 -31.31
N SER A 15 28.95 -29.52 -30.53
CA SER A 15 28.13 -28.91 -29.49
C SER A 15 26.90 -28.22 -30.07
N LEU A 16 27.05 -27.41 -31.13
CA LEU A 16 25.92 -26.75 -31.78
C LEU A 16 24.94 -27.76 -32.39
N ALA A 17 25.44 -28.82 -33.04
CA ALA A 17 24.60 -29.87 -33.60
C ALA A 17 23.80 -30.58 -32.49
N LEU A 18 24.42 -30.89 -31.34
CA LEU A 18 23.75 -31.50 -30.21
C LEU A 18 22.63 -30.61 -29.66
N HIS A 19 22.86 -29.30 -29.53
CA HIS A 19 21.85 -28.36 -29.04
C HIS A 19 20.68 -28.21 -30.01
N ILE A 20 20.93 -28.23 -31.33
CA ILE A 20 19.88 -28.18 -32.35
C ILE A 20 19.01 -29.44 -32.33
N VAL A 21 19.63 -30.62 -32.16
CA VAL A 21 18.89 -31.89 -32.01
C VAL A 21 18.04 -31.88 -30.73
N LEU A 22 18.60 -31.40 -29.62
CA LEU A 22 17.86 -31.25 -28.36
C LEU A 22 16.66 -30.31 -28.51
N LEU A 23 16.81 -29.18 -29.21
CA LEU A 23 15.72 -28.26 -29.53
C LEU A 23 14.64 -28.93 -30.40
N ALA A 24 15.03 -29.72 -31.41
CA ALA A 24 14.09 -30.42 -32.28
C ALA A 24 13.32 -31.54 -31.54
N VAL A 25 13.90 -32.15 -30.51
CA VAL A 25 13.26 -33.19 -29.70
C VAL A 25 12.36 -32.60 -28.61
N TYR A 26 12.73 -31.45 -28.03
CA TYR A 26 12.01 -30.85 -26.89
C TYR A 26 10.98 -29.78 -27.29
N VAL A 27 10.99 -29.27 -28.53
CA VAL A 27 9.96 -28.36 -29.03
C VAL A 27 8.89 -29.18 -29.75
N PRO A 28 7.67 -29.33 -29.20
CA PRO A 28 6.58 -29.98 -29.91
C PRO A 28 6.26 -29.20 -31.18
N ALA A 29 6.24 -29.88 -32.33
CA ALA A 29 5.97 -29.34 -33.66
C ALA A 29 4.50 -28.92 -33.88
N ASP A 30 3.86 -28.36 -32.85
CA ASP A 30 2.49 -27.83 -32.92
C ASP A 30 2.47 -26.36 -32.51
N THR A 31 3.46 -25.59 -32.96
CA THR A 31 3.22 -24.17 -33.25
C THR A 31 2.51 -24.09 -34.59
N ARG A 32 1.21 -24.38 -34.60
CA ARG A 32 0.36 -23.99 -35.71
C ARG A 32 0.42 -22.48 -35.80
N LEU A 33 1.16 -22.02 -36.81
CA LEU A 33 0.96 -20.72 -37.45
C LEU A 33 -0.55 -20.50 -37.54
N LEU A 34 -1.06 -19.58 -36.73
CA LEU A 34 -2.47 -19.22 -36.75
C LEU A 34 -2.72 -18.65 -38.15
N LYS A 35 -3.25 -19.50 -39.03
CA LYS A 35 -3.62 -19.15 -40.39
C LYS A 35 -4.73 -18.11 -40.27
N LYS A 36 -4.35 -16.83 -40.37
CA LYS A 36 -5.29 -15.72 -40.43
C LYS A 36 -6.24 -16.01 -41.60
N LYS A 37 -7.48 -16.37 -41.28
CA LYS A 37 -8.56 -16.36 -42.26
C LYS A 37 -9.01 -14.92 -42.33
N ASP A 38 -8.66 -14.25 -43.42
CA ASP A 38 -9.24 -12.96 -43.79
C ASP A 38 -10.70 -13.22 -44.18
N GLU A 39 -11.60 -13.21 -43.20
CA GLU A 39 -13.02 -13.08 -43.46
C GLU A 39 -13.32 -11.58 -43.57
N VAL A 40 -13.22 -11.08 -44.81
CA VAL A 40 -13.65 -9.74 -45.16
C VAL A 40 -15.16 -9.69 -45.06
N ILE A 41 -15.67 -9.20 -43.93
CA ILE A 41 -17.06 -8.74 -43.85
C ILE A 41 -17.13 -7.44 -44.64
N VAL A 42 -17.65 -7.52 -45.87
CA VAL A 42 -18.00 -6.34 -46.67
C VAL A 42 -19.15 -5.64 -45.96
N ILE A 43 -18.82 -4.66 -45.11
CA ILE A 43 -19.80 -3.67 -44.68
C ILE A 43 -20.04 -2.79 -45.91
N LYS A 44 -21.17 -3.02 -46.57
CA LYS A 44 -21.69 -2.11 -47.59
C LYS A 44 -22.00 -0.79 -46.87
N LEU A 45 -21.13 0.21 -47.04
CA LEU A 45 -21.41 1.58 -46.63
C LEU A 45 -22.63 2.04 -47.43
N GLU A 46 -23.77 2.16 -46.76
CA GLU A 46 -24.92 2.87 -47.28
C GLU A 46 -24.67 4.37 -47.09
N GLU A 47 -24.72 5.11 -48.19
CA GLU A 47 -24.47 6.55 -48.23
C GLU A 47 -25.45 7.31 -47.30
N PRO A 48 -25.00 8.36 -46.61
CA PRO A 48 -25.85 9.11 -45.70
C PRO A 48 -26.90 9.90 -46.50
N LYS A 49 -28.18 9.60 -46.26
CA LYS A 49 -29.28 10.47 -46.70
C LYS A 49 -29.30 11.77 -45.89
N PRO A 50 -29.61 12.91 -46.52
CA PRO A 50 -29.50 14.22 -45.89
C PRO A 50 -30.57 14.42 -44.81
N ASN A 51 -30.14 15.05 -43.71
CA ASN A 51 -30.90 15.43 -42.51
C ASN A 51 -32.26 16.05 -42.87
N GLN A 52 -33.34 15.46 -42.35
CA GLN A 52 -34.54 16.22 -42.07
C GLN A 52 -34.42 16.78 -40.65
N GLU A 53 -34.47 18.11 -40.55
CA GLU A 53 -34.65 18.86 -39.32
C GLU A 53 -35.89 18.33 -38.58
N GLU A 54 -35.67 17.61 -37.49
CA GLU A 54 -36.71 17.35 -36.50
C GLU A 54 -36.35 18.18 -35.25
N THR A 55 -37.12 19.25 -35.11
CA THR A 55 -37.14 20.19 -33.98
C THR A 55 -36.91 19.49 -32.64
N ILE A 56 -35.79 19.82 -31.99
CA ILE A 56 -35.48 19.43 -30.61
C ILE A 56 -36.53 20.08 -29.69
N PRO A 57 -37.39 19.33 -28.98
CA PRO A 57 -38.01 19.87 -27.79
C PRO A 57 -36.90 19.99 -26.74
N LEU A 58 -36.73 21.19 -26.21
CA LEU A 58 -35.87 21.47 -25.05
C LEU A 58 -36.42 20.71 -23.83
N GLN A 59 -36.19 19.40 -23.77
CA GLN A 59 -36.54 18.55 -22.64
C GLN A 59 -35.32 17.74 -22.23
N SER A 60 -34.81 18.16 -21.08
CA SER A 60 -34.11 17.33 -20.09
C SER A 60 -32.64 17.01 -20.35
N GLN A 61 -31.79 17.87 -19.79
CA GLN A 61 -30.43 17.51 -19.32
C GLN A 61 -30.45 16.54 -18.12
N GLN A 62 -31.50 15.71 -17.92
CA GLN A 62 -31.59 14.75 -16.82
C GLN A 62 -31.62 13.31 -17.34
N THR A 63 -30.47 12.87 -17.86
CA THR A 63 -30.05 11.47 -17.79
C THR A 63 -28.59 11.43 -17.33
N LEU A 64 -28.31 12.11 -16.21
CA LEU A 64 -27.23 11.65 -15.33
C LEU A 64 -27.66 10.28 -14.82
N ILE A 65 -26.96 9.22 -15.21
CA ILE A 65 -27.04 7.94 -14.50
C ILE A 65 -26.57 8.26 -13.07
N THR A 66 -27.50 8.43 -12.13
CA THR A 66 -27.18 8.61 -10.71
C THR A 66 -26.63 7.30 -10.20
N LYS A 67 -25.32 7.09 -10.36
CA LYS A 67 -24.60 5.95 -9.80
C LYS A 67 -24.83 5.97 -8.28
N ALA A 68 -25.27 4.86 -7.71
CA ALA A 68 -25.41 4.75 -6.26
C ALA A 68 -24.07 5.05 -5.58
N PRO A 69 -24.05 5.81 -4.47
CA PRO A 69 -22.81 6.15 -3.76
C PRO A 69 -22.10 4.88 -3.31
N ALA A 70 -20.77 4.85 -3.42
CA ALA A 70 -20.00 3.73 -2.92
C ALA A 70 -20.17 3.58 -1.41
N THR A 71 -20.27 2.33 -0.93
CA THR A 71 -20.42 2.03 0.50
C THR A 71 -19.43 0.95 0.91
N GLN A 72 -18.86 1.08 2.10
CA GLN A 72 -18.03 0.05 2.72
C GLN A 72 -18.50 -0.16 4.15
N ALA A 73 -18.81 -1.41 4.49
CA ALA A 73 -19.11 -1.80 5.86
C ALA A 73 -17.94 -1.45 6.79
N ALA A 74 -18.20 -1.30 8.08
CA ALA A 74 -17.11 -1.22 9.05
C ALA A 74 -16.26 -2.50 8.95
N PRO A 75 -14.92 -2.41 9.06
CA PRO A 75 -14.10 -3.61 9.19
C PRO A 75 -14.49 -4.36 10.45
N SER A 76 -14.26 -5.67 10.47
CA SER A 76 -14.42 -6.47 11.67
C SER A 76 -13.51 -5.95 12.79
N ALA A 77 -14.01 -5.99 14.03
CA ALA A 77 -13.19 -5.70 15.19
C ALA A 77 -12.00 -6.69 15.25
N PRO A 78 -10.86 -6.28 15.82
CA PRO A 78 -9.73 -7.19 15.98
C PRO A 78 -10.07 -8.42 16.82
N THR A 79 -9.46 -9.55 16.47
CA THR A 79 -9.63 -10.79 17.23
C THR A 79 -8.81 -10.80 18.51
N ALA A 80 -9.07 -11.77 19.39
CA ALA A 80 -8.29 -11.95 20.62
C ALA A 80 -6.82 -12.31 20.31
N GLU A 81 -6.57 -13.08 19.25
CA GLU A 81 -5.22 -13.45 18.80
C GLU A 81 -4.46 -12.22 18.27
N GLU A 82 -5.13 -11.35 17.52
CA GLU A 82 -4.55 -10.09 17.05
C GLU A 82 -4.17 -9.18 18.22
N TRP A 83 -5.01 -9.09 19.26
CA TRP A 83 -4.70 -8.36 20.48
C TRP A 83 -3.58 -9.01 21.30
N ALA A 84 -3.55 -10.34 21.38
CA ALA A 84 -2.50 -11.08 22.08
C ALA A 84 -1.13 -10.83 21.41
N PHE A 85 -1.06 -10.94 20.09
CA PHE A 85 0.15 -10.59 19.33
C PHE A 85 0.52 -9.11 19.52
N ALA A 86 -0.44 -8.20 19.39
CA ALA A 86 -0.22 -6.77 19.54
C ALA A 86 0.35 -6.40 20.91
N SER A 87 -0.07 -7.11 21.97
CA SER A 87 0.38 -6.89 23.36
C SER A 87 1.81 -7.35 23.64
N THR A 88 2.40 -8.19 22.77
CA THR A 88 3.78 -8.67 22.93
C THR A 88 4.76 -7.99 21.98
N TYR A 89 4.26 -7.38 20.91
CA TYR A 89 5.10 -6.77 19.88
C TYR A 89 5.63 -5.38 20.29
N THR A 90 6.95 -5.27 20.53
CA THR A 90 7.59 -4.04 21.04
C THR A 90 8.24 -3.17 19.95
N LEU A 91 8.59 -3.75 18.80
CA LEU A 91 9.37 -3.07 17.76
C LEU A 91 8.59 -1.91 17.10
N LYS A 92 9.35 -0.95 16.58
CA LYS A 92 8.87 0.26 15.89
C LYS A 92 7.75 0.97 16.64
N ASN A 93 7.96 1.20 17.95
CA ASN A 93 7.00 1.83 18.86
C ASN A 93 5.68 1.02 18.94
N SER A 94 5.80 -0.29 19.16
CA SER A 94 4.65 -1.21 19.25
C SER A 94 3.71 -1.11 18.04
N LYS A 95 4.27 -1.23 16.84
CA LYS A 95 3.55 -1.07 15.58
C LYS A 95 2.27 -1.91 15.49
N GLY A 96 2.34 -3.19 15.86
CA GLY A 96 1.19 -4.08 15.91
C GLY A 96 0.07 -3.52 16.78
N TYR A 97 0.40 -3.08 18.00
CA TYR A 97 -0.54 -2.42 18.92
C TYR A 97 -1.26 -1.22 18.31
N ARG A 98 -0.53 -0.30 17.69
CA ARG A 98 -1.12 0.90 17.07
C ARG A 98 -2.05 0.55 15.90
N HIS A 99 -1.68 -0.45 15.11
CA HIS A 99 -2.51 -0.91 13.99
C HIS A 99 -3.80 -1.54 14.52
N THR A 100 -3.70 -2.50 15.44
CA THR A 100 -4.85 -3.17 16.07
C THR A 100 -5.78 -2.18 16.76
N TRP A 101 -5.22 -1.21 17.49
CA TRP A 101 -5.98 -0.10 18.09
C TRP A 101 -6.75 0.71 17.04
N GLY A 102 -6.10 1.09 15.93
CA GLY A 102 -6.75 1.82 14.85
C GLY A 102 -7.87 1.01 14.18
N LYS A 103 -7.66 -0.30 13.97
CA LYS A 103 -8.66 -1.23 13.43
C LYS A 103 -9.87 -1.32 14.36
N GLN A 104 -9.68 -1.42 15.67
CA GLN A 104 -10.75 -1.41 16.68
C GLN A 104 -11.55 -0.11 16.64
N VAL A 105 -10.89 1.05 16.54
CA VAL A 105 -11.59 2.33 16.42
C VAL A 105 -12.44 2.33 15.14
N ARG A 106 -11.86 1.94 14.01
CA ARG A 106 -12.57 1.96 12.72
C ARG A 106 -13.75 0.99 12.68
N SER A 107 -13.66 -0.18 13.32
CA SER A 107 -14.76 -1.14 13.39
C SER A 107 -15.98 -0.59 14.13
N MET A 108 -15.78 0.37 15.04
CA MET A 108 -16.86 1.00 15.83
C MET A 108 -17.48 2.23 15.17
N MET A 109 -16.93 2.71 14.06
CA MET A 109 -17.41 3.91 13.36
C MET A 109 -18.60 3.66 12.42
N GLY A 110 -18.92 2.40 12.13
CA GLY A 110 -20.01 2.03 11.23
C GLY A 110 -19.63 2.04 9.75
N ALA A 111 -20.64 1.88 8.88
CA ALA A 111 -20.45 1.86 7.44
C ALA A 111 -20.11 3.25 6.90
N ALA A 112 -19.10 3.32 6.04
CA ALA A 112 -18.74 4.54 5.32
C ALA A 112 -19.51 4.60 4.01
N VAL A 113 -20.06 5.77 3.70
CA VAL A 113 -20.82 6.06 2.47
C VAL A 113 -20.13 7.22 1.76
N GLU A 114 -19.98 7.10 0.44
CA GLU A 114 -19.46 8.16 -0.41
C GLU A 114 -20.34 9.42 -0.28
N GLY A 115 -19.69 10.56 -0.04
CA GLY A 115 -20.37 11.85 0.09
C GLY A 115 -19.54 12.85 0.87
N VAL A 116 -20.19 13.95 1.27
CA VAL A 116 -19.57 15.05 2.04
C VAL A 116 -19.10 14.64 3.43
N ASP A 117 -19.72 13.59 3.96
CA ASP A 117 -19.49 13.08 5.30
C ASP A 117 -18.26 12.16 5.39
N GLN A 118 -17.80 11.64 4.26
CA GLN A 118 -16.61 10.79 4.20
C GLN A 118 -15.35 11.61 4.48
N GLY A 119 -14.32 10.97 5.00
CA GLY A 119 -13.05 11.66 5.18
C GLY A 119 -12.07 10.92 6.05
N GLN A 120 -11.03 11.64 6.44
CA GLN A 120 -9.95 11.15 7.26
C GLN A 120 -9.69 12.14 8.38
N VAL A 121 -9.23 11.62 9.50
CA VAL A 121 -8.79 12.43 10.64
C VAL A 121 -7.48 11.84 11.16
N ARG A 122 -6.48 12.70 11.35
CA ARG A 122 -5.21 12.30 11.96
C ARG A 122 -5.16 12.81 13.38
N PHE A 123 -5.03 11.87 14.32
CA PHE A 123 -4.88 12.16 15.73
C PHE A 123 -3.43 11.97 16.17
N ARG A 124 -3.05 12.71 17.21
CA ARG A 124 -1.98 12.34 18.13
C ARG A 124 -2.62 11.75 19.38
N ILE A 125 -2.28 10.50 19.68
CA ILE A 125 -2.86 9.73 20.77
C ILE A 125 -1.77 9.44 21.80
N GLU A 126 -2.13 9.56 23.07
CA GLU A 126 -1.33 9.12 24.20
C GLU A 126 -2.11 8.08 25.01
N ILE A 127 -1.51 6.90 25.18
CA ILE A 127 -2.08 5.76 25.89
C ILE A 127 -1.17 5.42 27.08
N ALA A 128 -1.76 5.26 28.26
CA ALA A 128 -1.06 4.85 29.47
C ALA A 128 -0.58 3.39 29.41
N PRO A 129 0.37 2.96 30.26
CA PRO A 129 0.81 1.55 30.32
C PRO A 129 -0.31 0.54 30.55
N ASN A 130 -1.33 0.93 31.32
CA ASN A 130 -2.53 0.14 31.59
C ASN A 130 -3.58 0.21 30.48
N SER A 131 -3.20 0.71 29.29
CA SER A 131 -4.03 0.84 28.09
C SER A 131 -5.13 1.91 28.11
N SER A 132 -5.27 2.70 29.19
CA SER A 132 -6.22 3.80 29.22
C SER A 132 -5.76 4.97 28.34
N VAL A 133 -6.69 5.56 27.58
CA VAL A 133 -6.41 6.75 26.75
C VAL A 133 -6.22 7.97 27.65
N ILE A 134 -5.04 8.59 27.59
CA ILE A 134 -4.70 9.81 28.35
C ILE A 134 -5.11 11.05 27.57
N LYS A 135 -4.73 11.12 26.28
CA LYS A 135 -4.94 12.31 25.44
C LYS A 135 -5.25 11.94 24.00
N VAL A 136 -6.18 12.67 23.39
CA VAL A 136 -6.54 12.57 21.96
C VAL A 136 -6.61 13.97 21.36
N GLU A 137 -5.58 14.32 20.61
CA GLU A 137 -5.43 15.61 19.94
C GLU A 137 -5.62 15.46 18.43
N THR A 138 -6.44 16.31 17.82
CA THR A 138 -6.66 16.31 16.36
C THR A 138 -5.57 17.14 15.71
N LEU A 139 -4.76 16.53 14.85
CA LEU A 139 -3.73 17.23 14.09
C LEU A 139 -4.33 17.87 12.83
N TRP A 140 -5.16 17.12 12.11
CA TRP A 140 -5.96 17.62 10.99
C TRP A 140 -7.15 16.69 10.71
N LYS A 141 -8.15 17.22 10.02
CA LYS A 141 -9.34 16.48 9.57
C LYS A 141 -9.80 16.95 8.21
N THR A 142 -10.45 16.06 7.47
CA THR A 142 -11.15 16.40 6.21
C THR A 142 -12.67 16.30 6.35
N SER A 143 -13.20 15.79 7.48
CA SER A 143 -14.63 15.69 7.76
C SER A 143 -14.89 15.77 9.27
N ASP A 144 -15.82 16.64 9.66
CA ASP A 144 -16.25 16.79 11.06
C ASP A 144 -16.97 15.53 11.56
N LYS A 145 -17.77 14.90 10.69
CA LYS A 145 -18.48 13.66 11.04
C LYS A 145 -17.49 12.52 11.27
N ALA A 146 -16.45 12.40 10.44
CA ALA A 146 -15.41 11.40 10.62
C ALA A 146 -14.67 11.59 11.96
N GLU A 147 -14.34 12.84 12.33
CA GLU A 147 -13.75 13.13 13.63
C GLU A 147 -14.69 12.76 14.79
N ALA A 148 -15.95 13.19 14.73
CA ALA A 148 -16.93 12.93 15.78
C ALA A 148 -17.15 11.42 16.02
N LEU A 149 -17.26 10.65 14.93
CA LEU A 149 -17.38 9.20 15.00
C LEU A 149 -16.12 8.54 15.56
N ALA A 150 -14.93 8.98 15.13
CA ALA A 150 -13.68 8.44 15.64
C ALA A 150 -13.48 8.74 17.13
N ARG A 151 -13.77 9.97 17.59
CA ARG A 151 -13.73 10.33 19.01
C ARG A 151 -14.71 9.49 19.82
N LYS A 152 -15.95 9.36 19.35
CA LYS A 152 -16.96 8.51 19.99
C LYS A 152 -16.46 7.07 20.12
N ALA A 153 -15.90 6.50 19.05
CA ALA A 153 -15.33 5.15 19.05
C ALA A 153 -14.17 5.02 20.05
N ILE A 154 -13.22 5.95 20.07
CA ILE A 154 -12.07 5.94 20.98
C ILE A 154 -12.49 5.96 22.45
N TYR A 155 -13.50 6.75 22.81
CA TYR A 155 -13.97 6.81 24.21
C TYR A 155 -14.92 5.67 24.59
N SER A 156 -15.46 4.95 23.61
CA SER A 156 -16.42 3.85 23.84
C SER A 156 -15.80 2.46 23.69
N MET A 157 -14.56 2.35 23.19
CA MET A 157 -13.92 1.06 22.93
C MET A 157 -13.67 0.29 24.24
N PRO A 158 -13.76 -1.05 24.21
CA PRO A 158 -13.36 -1.85 25.35
C PRO A 158 -11.89 -1.60 25.69
N PRO A 159 -11.49 -1.71 26.97
CA PRO A 159 -10.11 -1.50 27.38
C PRO A 159 -9.20 -2.49 26.63
N PRO A 160 -8.20 -2.02 25.85
CA PRO A 160 -7.28 -2.91 25.17
C PRO A 160 -6.33 -3.58 26.17
N PRO A 161 -5.53 -4.59 25.76
CA PRO A 161 -4.48 -5.11 26.63
C PRO A 161 -3.45 -4.01 26.97
N PRO A 162 -2.68 -4.17 28.08
CA PRO A 162 -1.59 -3.26 28.44
C PRO A 162 -0.59 -3.04 27.30
N THR A 163 0.15 -1.92 27.37
CA THR A 163 1.14 -1.62 26.32
C THR A 163 2.31 -2.63 26.37
N PRO A 164 2.85 -3.06 25.21
CA PRO A 164 3.86 -4.13 25.17
C PRO A 164 5.16 -3.81 25.90
N THR A 165 5.47 -2.53 26.04
CA THR A 165 6.71 -2.06 26.69
C THR A 165 6.52 -1.67 28.15
N GLY A 166 5.28 -1.71 28.66
CA GLY A 166 4.94 -1.18 29.99
C GLY A 166 5.13 0.33 30.14
N LYS A 167 5.36 1.06 29.03
CA LYS A 167 5.54 2.52 29.00
C LYS A 167 4.35 3.18 28.31
N PRO A 168 4.09 4.48 28.56
CA PRO A 168 3.11 5.22 27.78
C PRO A 168 3.45 5.17 26.29
N LEU A 169 2.42 5.00 25.47
CA LEU A 169 2.55 4.95 24.01
C LEU A 169 2.01 6.25 23.42
N ILE A 170 2.89 7.02 22.80
CA ILE A 170 2.55 8.25 22.07
C ILE A 170 2.76 7.99 20.58
N PHE A 171 1.72 8.20 19.78
CA PHE A 171 1.77 7.98 18.34
C PHE A 171 0.77 8.83 17.58
N GLU A 172 0.99 8.93 16.28
CA GLU A 172 0.05 9.53 15.35
C GLU A 172 -0.63 8.44 14.53
N LYS A 173 -1.94 8.54 14.36
CA LYS A 173 -2.71 7.61 13.51
C LYS A 173 -3.76 8.38 12.73
N THR A 174 -3.79 8.15 11.43
CA THR A 174 -4.90 8.52 10.56
C THR A 174 -5.98 7.44 10.63
N ILE A 175 -7.21 7.85 10.89
CA ILE A 175 -8.40 7.02 10.87
C ILE A 175 -9.24 7.42 9.64
N SER A 176 -9.52 6.45 8.78
CA SER A 176 -10.16 6.67 7.49
C SER A 176 -11.62 6.22 7.50
N PHE A 177 -12.53 7.17 7.33
CA PHE A 177 -13.98 6.93 7.20
C PHE A 177 -14.42 7.22 5.77
N THR A 178 -14.03 6.34 4.85
CA THR A 178 -14.36 6.43 3.43
C THR A 178 -14.58 5.02 2.88
N PRO A 179 -15.43 4.84 1.84
CA PRO A 179 -15.61 3.55 1.18
C PRO A 179 -14.35 3.00 0.49
N PHE A 180 -13.30 3.81 0.38
CA PHE A 180 -12.01 3.46 -0.23
C PHE A 180 -10.86 3.40 0.79
N ALA A 181 -11.17 3.18 2.07
CA ALA A 181 -10.17 3.22 3.14
C ALA A 181 -9.11 2.12 2.96
N THR A 182 -7.83 2.52 3.04
CA THR A 182 -6.66 1.63 3.00
C THR A 182 -6.14 1.41 4.43
N ASP A 183 -6.84 0.60 5.23
CA ASP A 183 -6.37 0.12 6.54
C ASP A 183 -5.58 -1.18 6.36
N ASP A 184 -4.51 -1.11 5.56
CA ASP A 184 -3.75 -2.28 5.15
C ASP A 184 -3.01 -2.93 6.31
N THR A 185 -2.89 -4.26 6.25
CA THR A 185 -2.12 -5.05 7.22
C THR A 185 -0.65 -4.58 7.25
N PRO A 186 -0.06 -4.39 8.44
CA PRO A 186 1.33 -3.96 8.57
C PRO A 186 2.32 -5.01 8.06
N ILE A 187 3.42 -4.54 7.47
CA ILE A 187 4.58 -5.34 7.03
C ILE A 187 5.65 -5.29 8.13
N TYR A 188 6.10 -6.40 8.69
CA TYR A 188 7.07 -6.47 9.78
C TYR A 188 8.50 -6.82 9.35
N SER A 189 8.70 -7.38 8.15
CA SER A 189 10.02 -7.79 7.64
C SER A 189 11.09 -6.69 7.70
N GLY A 190 10.71 -5.42 7.60
CA GLY A 190 11.60 -4.26 7.68
C GLY A 190 11.81 -3.67 9.08
N ASP A 191 11.16 -4.19 10.13
CA ASP A 191 11.09 -3.51 11.43
C ASP A 191 12.41 -3.57 12.24
N CYS A 192 13.37 -4.41 11.85
CA CYS A 192 14.73 -4.39 12.41
C CYS A 192 15.68 -3.42 11.69
N LEU A 193 15.27 -2.83 10.56
CA LEU A 193 16.08 -1.86 9.85
C LEU A 193 16.15 -0.55 10.64
N PRO A 194 17.30 0.14 10.65
CA PRO A 194 17.42 1.43 11.30
C PRO A 194 16.43 2.43 10.67
N ASP A 195 15.87 3.31 11.49
CA ASP A 195 15.02 4.37 10.97
C ASP A 195 15.83 5.29 10.05
N PRO A 196 15.22 5.81 8.96
CA PRO A 196 15.89 6.78 8.13
C PRO A 196 16.26 8.00 8.98
N PRO A 197 17.43 8.62 8.74
CA PRO A 197 17.83 9.80 9.49
C PRO A 197 16.81 10.92 9.27
N ALA A 198 16.49 11.67 10.33
CA ALA A 198 15.64 12.84 10.20
C ALA A 198 16.28 13.82 9.21
N PHE A 199 15.50 14.27 8.23
CA PHE A 199 15.96 15.26 7.28
C PHE A 199 16.22 16.58 8.00
N THR A 200 17.46 17.06 7.96
CA THR A 200 17.79 18.45 8.30
C THR A 200 18.34 19.14 7.07
N ASN A 201 17.79 20.31 6.74
CA ASN A 201 18.31 21.10 5.63
C ASN A 201 19.71 21.63 6.02
N PRO A 202 20.78 21.20 5.33
CA PRO A 202 22.15 21.61 5.68
C PRO A 202 22.38 23.12 5.57
N PHE A 203 21.56 23.81 4.78
CA PHE A 203 21.64 25.25 4.51
C PHE A 203 20.64 26.08 5.34
N ALA A 204 19.83 25.46 6.20
CA ALA A 204 18.90 26.20 7.05
C ALA A 204 19.66 26.95 8.17
N TRP A 205 19.61 28.29 8.10
CA TRP A 205 20.20 29.20 9.07
C TRP A 205 19.13 29.85 9.95
N ASP A 206 19.42 30.02 11.23
CA ASP A 206 18.50 30.56 12.25
C ASP A 206 18.58 32.10 12.40
N GLY A 207 19.43 32.75 11.61
CA GLY A 207 19.64 34.20 11.65
C GLY A 207 20.45 34.71 12.85
N LYS A 208 20.87 33.83 13.77
CA LYS A 208 21.51 34.20 15.04
C LYS A 208 22.84 33.50 15.28
N SER A 209 22.96 32.25 14.87
CA SER A 209 24.16 31.44 15.04
C SER A 209 25.19 31.73 13.94
N PRO A 210 26.47 31.38 14.09
CA PRO A 210 27.40 31.36 12.97
C PRO A 210 26.87 30.48 11.83
N GLN A 211 26.99 30.95 10.60
CA GLN A 211 26.59 30.16 9.42
C GLN A 211 27.51 28.95 9.28
N GLY A 212 26.92 27.77 9.12
CA GLY A 212 27.65 26.51 8.95
C GLY A 212 26.76 25.45 8.31
N ILE A 213 27.37 24.58 7.52
CA ILE A 213 26.68 23.44 6.90
C ILE A 213 26.42 22.40 7.99
N LYS A 214 25.16 22.19 8.34
CA LYS A 214 24.76 21.15 9.30
C LYS A 214 24.85 19.78 8.63
N GLN A 215 25.63 18.88 9.21
CA GLN A 215 25.70 17.49 8.76
C GLN A 215 24.53 16.70 9.34
N ASN A 216 23.88 15.88 8.51
CA ASN A 216 22.84 14.98 8.96
C ASN A 216 23.44 13.91 9.88
N LYS A 217 22.79 13.64 11.02
CA LYS A 217 23.19 12.56 11.91
C LYS A 217 22.99 11.22 11.19
N PRO A 218 24.01 10.34 11.11
CA PRO A 218 23.83 8.99 10.56
C PRO A 218 22.79 8.20 11.35
N ALA A 219 22.07 7.31 10.66
CA ALA A 219 21.12 6.41 11.31
C ALA A 219 21.86 5.47 12.28
N GLU A 220 21.32 5.33 13.49
CA GLU A 220 21.87 4.44 14.51
C GLU A 220 21.59 2.98 14.15
N LYS A 221 22.66 2.21 13.93
CA LYS A 221 22.57 0.80 13.54
C LYS A 221 22.65 -0.10 14.77
N LEU A 222 21.83 -1.14 14.80
CA LEU A 222 21.96 -2.22 15.77
C LEU A 222 23.31 -2.92 15.64
N SER A 223 23.84 -3.44 16.75
CA SER A 223 24.99 -4.34 16.71
C SER A 223 24.63 -5.63 15.95
N PRO A 224 25.59 -6.34 15.33
CA PRO A 224 25.30 -7.56 14.57
C PRO A 224 24.54 -8.61 15.40
N LYS A 225 24.88 -8.76 16.68
CA LYS A 225 24.19 -9.66 17.60
C LYS A 225 22.74 -9.22 17.87
N ALA A 226 22.54 -7.94 18.16
CA ALA A 226 21.20 -7.40 18.40
C ALA A 226 20.31 -7.46 17.15
N LEU A 227 20.89 -7.26 15.97
CA LEU A 227 20.19 -7.40 14.69
C LEU A 227 19.74 -8.85 14.47
N ALA A 228 20.62 -9.82 14.68
CA ALA A 228 20.29 -11.24 14.53
C ALA A 228 19.20 -11.69 15.53
N GLU A 229 19.21 -11.15 16.74
CA GLU A 229 18.16 -11.40 17.74
C GLU A 229 16.82 -10.76 17.34
N CYS A 230 16.86 -9.52 16.84
CA CYS A 230 15.67 -8.83 16.32
C CYS A 230 15.03 -9.61 15.17
N LEU A 231 15.82 -10.07 14.20
CA LEU A 231 15.32 -10.80 13.03
C LEU A 231 14.60 -12.11 13.41
N LYS A 232 14.99 -12.75 14.52
CA LYS A 232 14.31 -13.96 15.03
C LYS A 232 12.94 -13.68 15.63
N GLN A 233 12.68 -12.44 16.06
CA GLN A 233 11.42 -12.04 16.68
C GLN A 233 10.40 -11.52 15.65
N LEU A 234 10.81 -11.31 14.40
CA LEU A 234 9.91 -10.81 13.37
C LEU A 234 8.86 -11.87 13.01
N PRO A 235 7.56 -11.52 13.06
CA PRO A 235 6.53 -12.40 12.55
C PRO A 235 6.60 -12.50 11.03
N GLN A 236 5.97 -13.54 10.49
CA GLN A 236 5.78 -13.67 9.05
C GLN A 236 4.76 -12.63 8.56
N ASP A 237 5.07 -11.97 7.45
CA ASP A 237 4.14 -11.05 6.80
C ASP A 237 2.96 -11.80 6.18
N SER A 238 1.75 -11.25 6.32
CA SER A 238 0.55 -11.76 5.65
C SER A 238 0.64 -11.56 4.14
N ILE A 239 0.07 -12.49 3.37
CA ILE A 239 0.01 -12.39 1.90
C ILE A 239 -0.76 -11.12 1.49
N GLU A 240 -1.86 -10.82 2.18
CA GLU A 240 -2.71 -9.65 1.93
C GLU A 240 -1.95 -8.35 2.18
N GLY A 241 -1.19 -8.28 3.28
CA GLY A 241 -0.33 -7.14 3.60
C GLY A 241 0.74 -6.90 2.52
N VAL A 242 1.42 -7.97 2.09
CA VAL A 242 2.44 -7.91 1.03
C VAL A 242 1.82 -7.50 -0.31
N ALA A 243 0.69 -8.10 -0.68
CA ALA A 243 -0.02 -7.77 -1.92
C ALA A 243 -0.48 -6.30 -1.92
N ALA A 244 -1.09 -5.83 -0.83
CA ALA A 244 -1.51 -4.45 -0.70
C ALA A 244 -0.31 -3.49 -0.76
N HIS A 245 0.78 -3.81 -0.06
CA HIS A 245 2.01 -3.02 -0.12
C HIS A 245 2.56 -2.91 -1.55
N ASN A 246 2.68 -4.04 -2.25
CA ASN A 246 3.15 -4.08 -3.63
C ASN A 246 2.22 -3.30 -4.57
N GLN A 247 0.89 -3.43 -4.41
CA GLN A 247 -0.08 -2.68 -5.19
C GLN A 247 0.08 -1.18 -4.98
N ARG A 248 0.24 -0.71 -3.73
CA ARG A 248 0.50 0.72 -3.45
C ARG A 248 1.81 1.20 -4.08
N GLN A 249 2.87 0.40 -4.01
CA GLN A 249 4.12 0.74 -4.71
C GLN A 249 3.88 0.86 -6.21
N LEU A 250 3.20 -0.12 -6.83
CA LEU A 250 2.85 -0.02 -8.24
C LEU A 250 2.01 1.23 -8.54
N ASP A 251 0.99 1.56 -7.75
CA ASP A 251 0.16 2.74 -7.99
C ASP A 251 0.90 4.07 -7.80
N GLN A 252 1.89 4.10 -6.89
CA GLN A 252 2.77 5.25 -6.70
C GLN A 252 3.77 5.43 -7.85
N TRP A 253 4.32 4.32 -8.37
CA TRP A 253 5.43 4.35 -9.34
C TRP A 253 5.00 4.10 -10.79
N LYS A 254 3.78 3.61 -11.06
CA LYS A 254 3.22 3.43 -12.40
C LYS A 254 2.81 4.79 -12.97
N SER A 255 3.80 5.52 -13.46
CA SER A 255 3.66 6.82 -14.07
C SER A 255 3.16 6.74 -15.52
N ASN A 256 1.89 6.40 -15.73
CA ASN A 256 1.16 6.92 -16.90
C ASN A 256 0.30 8.15 -16.54
N LYS A 257 0.27 8.55 -15.25
CA LYS A 257 -0.31 9.82 -14.79
C LYS A 257 0.62 11.03 -14.95
N LEU A 258 1.90 10.81 -15.29
CA LEU A 258 2.84 11.88 -15.67
C LEU A 258 2.80 12.20 -17.18
N ASP A 259 2.20 11.32 -17.98
CA ASP A 259 2.13 11.43 -19.45
C ASP A 259 0.76 11.90 -19.97
N GLN A 260 -0.19 12.24 -19.09
CA GLN A 260 -1.42 12.94 -19.49
C GLN A 260 -1.11 14.43 -19.65
N LYS A 261 -0.55 14.77 -20.81
CA LYS A 261 -0.44 16.15 -21.32
C LYS A 261 -1.42 16.35 -22.47
#